data_AF-A0ABD7X494-F1
#
_entry.id   AF-A0ABD7X494-F1
#
_cell.length_a   1.000
_cell.length_b   1.000
_cell.length_c   1.000
_cell.angle_alpha   90.00
_cell.angle_beta   90.00
_cell.angle_gamma   90.00
#
_symmetry.space_group_name_H-M   'P 1'
#
loop_
_entity.id
_entity.type
_entity.pdbx_description
1 polymer ?
#
loop_
_entity_poly.entity_id
_entity_poly.type
_entity_poly.pdbx_seq_one_letter_code
_entity_poly.pdbx_strand_id
1 'polypeptide(L)'
;MKKELLFESYALLFEIELALVGIIEKEMTRHFGHLWRQIFFVEGGTLLCDNLPLFFRLSSLQDIFTDHELHELCILTDIKNTLNQQSTISQNDFHHVERLSQQLTTKKNLLLFI
;
A
#
# COMPACT_ATOMS: atom_id res chain seq x y z
N MET A 1 20.06 -6.82 15.74
CA MET A 1 20.10 -6.39 14.33
C MET A 1 19.14 -7.15 13.41
N LYS A 2 19.34 -8.42 13.01
CA LYS A 2 18.44 -9.07 12.01
C LYS A 2 16.97 -9.15 12.43
N LYS A 3 16.70 -9.44 13.71
CA LYS A 3 15.32 -9.47 14.24
C LYS A 3 14.68 -8.09 14.36
N GLU A 4 15.49 -7.06 14.65
CA GLU A 4 15.03 -5.66 14.71
C GLU A 4 14.64 -5.17 13.33
N LEU A 5 15.51 -5.41 12.32
CA LEU A 5 15.22 -5.04 10.93
C LEU A 5 13.94 -5.70 10.41
N LEU A 6 13.72 -6.98 10.73
CA LEU A 6 12.50 -7.70 10.38
C LEU A 6 11.26 -7.04 11.01
N PHE A 7 11.34 -6.72 12.31
CA PHE A 7 10.25 -6.08 13.03
C PHE A 7 9.95 -4.67 12.49
N GLU A 8 10.97 -3.86 12.26
CA GLU A 8 10.83 -2.53 11.68
C GLU A 8 10.23 -2.57 10.28
N SER A 9 10.63 -3.55 9.46
CA SER A 9 10.04 -3.75 8.12
C SER A 9 8.54 -4.07 8.19
N TYR A 10 8.12 -4.88 9.17
CA TYR A 10 6.70 -5.15 9.41
C TYR A 10 5.93 -3.91 9.87
N ALA A 11 6.53 -3.11 10.77
CA ALA A 11 5.92 -1.87 11.23
C ALA A 11 5.72 -0.90 10.05
N LEU A 12 6.74 -0.73 9.20
CA LEU A 12 6.65 0.11 8.01
C LEU A 12 5.64 -0.40 6.98
N LEU A 13 5.56 -1.72 6.76
CA LEU A 13 4.50 -2.29 5.92
C LEU A 13 3.11 -1.97 6.45
N PHE A 14 2.90 -2.08 7.76
CA PHE A 14 1.62 -1.74 8.37
C PHE A 14 1.27 -0.25 8.19
N GLU A 15 2.23 0.65 8.31
CA GLU A 15 2.04 2.09 8.03
C GLU A 15 1.66 2.36 6.58
N ILE A 16 2.32 1.68 5.63
CA ILE A 16 1.99 1.72 4.20
C ILE A 16 0.55 1.27 3.97
N GLU A 17 0.15 0.15 4.57
CA GLU A 17 -1.21 -0.38 4.41
C GLU A 17 -2.25 0.61 4.93
N LEU A 18 -2.03 1.17 6.13
CA LEU A 18 -2.91 2.19 6.69
C LEU A 18 -2.98 3.44 5.80
N ALA A 19 -1.85 3.85 5.22
CA ALA A 19 -1.82 5.04 4.38
C ALA A 19 -2.61 4.84 3.09
N LEU A 20 -2.41 3.70 2.42
CA LEU A 20 -3.13 3.33 1.21
C LEU A 20 -4.62 3.17 1.46
N VAL A 21 -5.02 2.48 2.54
CA VAL A 21 -6.44 2.34 2.90
C VAL A 21 -7.10 3.70 3.09
N GLY A 22 -6.43 4.66 3.73
CA GLY A 22 -6.96 6.02 3.88
C GLY A 22 -7.14 6.75 2.55
N ILE A 23 -6.19 6.59 1.62
CA ILE A 23 -6.28 7.16 0.26
C ILE A 23 -7.45 6.53 -0.51
N ILE A 24 -7.52 5.19 -0.53
CA ILE A 24 -8.59 4.44 -1.20
C ILE A 24 -9.95 4.82 -0.60
N GLU A 25 -10.06 4.85 0.73
CA GLU A 25 -11.30 5.19 1.42
C GLU A 25 -11.79 6.56 1.00
N LYS A 26 -10.91 7.57 1.00
CA LYS A 26 -11.27 8.94 0.60
C LYS A 26 -11.80 8.96 -0.83
N GLU A 27 -11.04 8.45 -1.79
CA GLU A 27 -11.39 8.56 -3.21
C GLU A 27 -12.57 7.66 -3.57
N MET A 28 -12.55 6.40 -3.16
CA MET A 28 -13.64 5.49 -3.48
C MET A 28 -14.94 5.83 -2.75
N THR A 29 -14.91 6.39 -1.52
CA THR A 29 -16.14 6.84 -0.85
C THR A 29 -16.82 7.96 -1.63
N ARG A 30 -16.05 8.85 -2.26
CA ARG A 30 -16.60 9.92 -3.11
C ARG A 30 -17.41 9.37 -4.29
N HIS A 31 -16.99 8.25 -4.85
CA HIS A 31 -17.61 7.64 -6.03
C HIS A 31 -18.67 6.57 -5.70
N PHE A 32 -18.44 5.79 -4.64
CA PHE A 32 -19.21 4.58 -4.34
C PHE A 32 -19.82 4.57 -2.93
N GLY A 33 -19.59 5.61 -2.13
CA GLY A 33 -20.09 5.70 -0.76
C GLY A 33 -19.64 4.53 0.11
N HIS A 34 -20.53 4.07 0.99
CA HIS A 34 -20.26 2.98 1.93
C HIS A 34 -19.95 1.61 1.27
N LEU A 35 -20.19 1.46 -0.03
CA LEU A 35 -19.95 0.21 -0.77
C LEU A 35 -18.49 0.06 -1.21
N TRP A 36 -17.65 1.09 -1.05
CA TRP A 36 -16.28 1.06 -1.55
C TRP A 36 -15.47 -0.15 -1.06
N ARG A 37 -15.65 -0.57 0.20
CA ARG A 37 -14.94 -1.72 0.77
C ARG A 37 -15.33 -3.03 0.08
N GLN A 38 -16.60 -3.16 -0.30
CA GLN A 38 -17.06 -4.34 -1.01
C GLN A 38 -16.45 -4.38 -2.41
N ILE A 39 -16.44 -3.25 -3.10
CA ILE A 39 -15.83 -3.16 -4.43
C ILE A 39 -14.32 -3.45 -4.36
N PHE A 40 -13.63 -2.85 -3.40
CA PHE A 40 -12.18 -2.92 -3.32
C PHE A 40 -11.65 -4.25 -2.76
N PHE A 41 -12.25 -4.83 -1.72
CA PHE A 41 -11.71 -6.04 -1.06
C PHE A 41 -12.41 -7.34 -1.49
N VAL A 42 -13.62 -7.31 -2.04
CA VAL A 42 -14.27 -8.57 -2.49
C VAL A 42 -13.70 -9.02 -3.82
N GLU A 43 -13.25 -8.10 -4.68
CA GLU A 43 -12.74 -8.44 -6.02
C GLU A 43 -11.31 -9.00 -6.03
N GLY A 44 -10.42 -8.59 -5.12
CA GLY A 44 -9.01 -9.01 -5.12
C GLY A 44 -8.52 -9.69 -3.84
N GLY A 45 -9.36 -9.89 -2.82
CA GLY A 45 -9.02 -10.63 -1.60
C GLY A 45 -8.99 -9.77 -0.33
N THR A 46 -8.70 -10.39 0.83
CA THR A 46 -8.82 -9.70 2.12
C THR A 46 -7.63 -8.80 2.46
N LEU A 47 -6.48 -8.97 1.80
CA LEU A 47 -5.27 -8.20 2.07
C LEU A 47 -5.08 -7.11 1.03
N LEU A 48 -4.58 -5.96 1.45
CA LEU A 48 -4.37 -4.82 0.56
C LEU A 48 -3.50 -5.16 -0.65
N CYS A 49 -2.40 -5.88 -0.43
CA CYS A 49 -1.45 -6.22 -1.49
C CYS A 49 -2.09 -7.05 -2.61
N ASP A 50 -3.05 -7.90 -2.27
CA ASP A 50 -3.75 -8.76 -3.22
C ASP A 50 -4.66 -7.92 -4.16
N ASN A 51 -5.03 -6.73 -3.69
CA ASN A 51 -5.87 -5.76 -4.39
C ASN A 51 -5.07 -4.65 -5.07
N LEU A 52 -3.74 -4.64 -5.00
CA LEU A 52 -2.91 -3.64 -5.69
C LEU A 52 -3.18 -3.56 -7.21
N PRO A 53 -3.45 -4.67 -7.92
CA PRO A 53 -3.85 -4.60 -9.33
C PRO A 53 -5.12 -3.76 -9.59
N LEU A 54 -5.99 -3.57 -8.59
CA LEU A 54 -7.21 -2.77 -8.75
C LEU A 54 -6.92 -1.27 -8.89
N PHE A 55 -5.75 -0.78 -8.44
CA PHE A 55 -5.34 0.60 -8.70
C PHE A 55 -5.20 0.90 -10.20
N PHE A 56 -4.88 -0.10 -11.01
CA PHE A 56 -4.75 0.03 -12.46
C PHE A 56 -6.09 -0.16 -13.20
N ARG A 57 -7.12 -0.70 -12.53
CA ARG A 57 -8.40 -1.08 -13.16
C ARG A 57 -9.54 -0.16 -12.77
N LEU A 58 -9.55 0.32 -11.54
CA LEU A 58 -10.58 1.21 -11.05
C LEU A 58 -10.23 2.64 -11.49
N SER A 59 -11.02 3.18 -12.41
CA SER A 59 -10.81 4.53 -12.97
C SER A 59 -10.73 5.62 -11.89
N SER A 60 -11.41 5.43 -10.76
CA SER A 60 -11.36 6.33 -9.60
C SER A 60 -10.03 6.32 -8.83
N LEU A 61 -9.23 5.26 -8.99
CA LEU A 61 -7.92 5.13 -8.33
C LEU A 61 -6.74 5.41 -9.27
N GLN A 62 -6.97 5.29 -10.58
CA GLN A 62 -5.95 5.35 -11.61
C GLN A 62 -5.20 6.68 -11.63
N ASP A 63 -5.90 7.79 -11.40
CA ASP A 63 -5.31 9.14 -11.45
C ASP A 63 -4.66 9.58 -10.13
N ILE A 64 -4.76 8.77 -9.07
CA ILE A 64 -4.17 9.12 -7.77
C ILE A 64 -2.66 8.93 -7.81
N PHE A 65 -2.20 7.86 -8.47
CA PHE A 65 -0.80 7.44 -8.49
C PHE A 65 -0.22 7.56 -9.89
N THR A 66 1.02 8.02 -9.95
CA THR A 66 1.83 7.96 -11.18
C THR A 66 2.20 6.51 -11.50
N ASP A 67 2.48 6.21 -12.76
CA ASP A 67 2.97 4.89 -13.18
C ASP A 67 4.19 4.43 -12.37
N HIS A 68 5.06 5.37 -11.99
CA HIS A 68 6.22 5.08 -11.16
C HIS A 68 5.81 4.65 -9.74
N GLU A 69 4.90 5.38 -9.08
CA GLU A 69 4.42 5.00 -7.74
C GLU A 69 3.67 3.67 -7.77
N LEU A 70 2.88 3.42 -8.81
CA LEU A 70 2.19 2.14 -9.00
C LEU A 70 3.18 0.98 -9.18
N HIS A 71 4.28 1.19 -9.91
CA HIS A 71 5.35 0.20 -10.02
C HIS A 71 6.02 -0.08 -8.66
N GLU A 72 6.30 0.96 -7.87
CA GLU A 72 6.85 0.84 -6.51
C GLU A 72 5.89 0.06 -5.59
N LEU A 73 4.58 0.29 -5.70
CA LEU A 73 3.59 -0.49 -4.96
C LEU A 73 3.61 -1.97 -5.32
N CYS A 74 3.82 -2.33 -6.59
CA CYS A 74 3.89 -3.74 -7.00
C CYS A 74 5.05 -4.48 -6.29
N ILE A 75 6.19 -3.82 -6.06
CA ILE A 75 7.36 -4.37 -5.37
C ILE A 75 7.02 -4.75 -3.92
N LEU A 76 6.06 -4.07 -3.28
CA LEU A 76 5.60 -4.43 -1.92
C LEU A 76 5.09 -5.86 -1.82
N THR A 77 4.53 -6.42 -2.90
CA THR A 77 4.02 -7.79 -2.89
C THR A 77 5.13 -8.80 -2.63
N ASP A 78 6.29 -8.60 -3.28
CA ASP A 78 7.46 -9.46 -3.11
C ASP A 78 8.08 -9.30 -1.72
N ILE A 79 8.14 -8.06 -1.22
CA ILE A 79 8.65 -7.77 0.13
C ILE A 79 7.73 -8.36 1.21
N LYS A 80 6.41 -8.20 1.09
CA LYS A 80 5.42 -8.84 1.97
C LYS A 80 5.57 -10.35 1.96
N ASN A 81 5.73 -10.97 0.78
CA ASN A 81 5.91 -12.42 0.67
C ASN A 81 7.18 -12.87 1.39
N THR A 82 8.28 -12.14 1.21
CA THR A 82 9.56 -12.38 1.91
C THR A 82 9.37 -12.29 3.43
N LEU A 83 8.66 -11.26 3.90
CA LEU A 83 8.37 -11.07 5.32
C LEU A 83 7.49 -12.19 5.87
N ASN A 84 6.39 -12.55 5.21
CA ASN A 84 5.49 -13.63 5.63
C ASN A 84 6.19 -14.98 5.76
N GLN A 85 7.23 -15.23 4.97
CA GLN A 85 8.08 -16.41 5.08
C GLN A 85 9.11 -16.33 6.21
N GLN A 86 9.15 -15.21 6.94
CA GLN A 86 10.16 -14.87 7.96
C GLN A 86 11.59 -14.93 7.40
N SER A 87 11.72 -14.70 6.09
CA SER A 87 13.00 -14.69 5.38
C SER A 87 13.81 -13.44 5.73
N THR A 88 15.11 -13.47 5.43
CA THR A 88 15.96 -12.29 5.63
C THR A 88 15.58 -11.21 4.61
N ILE A 89 15.13 -10.05 5.09
CA ILE A 89 14.98 -8.85 4.26
C ILE A 89 16.35 -8.27 3.92
N SER A 90 16.53 -7.82 2.68
CA SER A 90 17.73 -7.09 2.28
C SER A 90 17.67 -5.64 2.76
N GLN A 91 18.83 -4.99 2.92
CA GLN A 91 18.84 -3.55 3.23
C GLN A 91 18.16 -2.71 2.14
N ASN A 92 18.23 -3.15 0.89
CA ASN A 92 17.58 -2.46 -0.22
C ASN A 92 16.04 -2.52 -0.10
N ASP A 93 15.50 -3.69 0.24
CA ASP A 93 14.05 -3.86 0.47
C ASP A 93 13.61 -3.02 1.67
N PHE A 94 14.39 -2.99 2.74
CA PHE A 94 14.10 -2.14 3.90
C PHE A 94 14.02 -0.66 3.52
N HIS A 95 15.04 -0.13 2.82
CA HIS A 95 15.05 1.26 2.39
C HIS A 95 13.92 1.58 1.40
N HIS A 96 13.53 0.61 0.58
CA HIS A 96 12.38 0.75 -0.31
C HIS A 96 11.08 0.92 0.49
N VAL A 97 10.81 0.05 1.48
CA VAL A 97 9.62 0.17 2.35
C VAL A 97 9.65 1.47 3.16
N GLU A 98 10.80 1.85 3.71
CA GLU A 98 10.97 3.11 4.47
C GLU A 98 10.62 4.33 3.62
N ARG A 99 11.19 4.43 2.40
CA ARG A 99 10.90 5.51 1.47
C ARG A 99 9.43 5.54 1.07
N LEU A 100 8.86 4.38 0.76
CA LEU A 100 7.48 4.27 0.30
C LEU A 100 6.49 4.62 1.42
N SER A 101 6.77 4.24 2.68
CA SER A 101 5.97 4.66 3.85
C SER A 101 5.92 6.19 3.97
N GLN A 102 7.07 6.86 3.86
CA GLN A 102 7.14 8.33 3.94
C GLN A 102 6.39 9.02 2.78
N GLN A 103 6.55 8.51 1.56
CA GLN A 103 5.87 9.03 0.36
C GLN A 103 4.36 8.89 0.50
N LEU A 104 3.86 7.71 0.86
CA LEU A 104 2.44 7.44 1.00
C LEU A 104 1.82 8.20 2.16
N THR A 105 2.53 8.35 3.28
CA THR A 105 2.05 9.14 4.42
C THR A 105 1.91 10.61 4.04
N THR A 106 2.92 11.18 3.38
CA THR A 106 2.86 12.54 2.85
C THR A 106 1.69 12.71 1.89
N LYS A 107 1.56 11.80 0.94
CA LYS A 107 0.51 11.84 -0.07
C LYS A 107 -0.88 11.70 0.53
N LYS A 108 -1.08 10.79 1.48
CA LYS A 108 -2.33 10.63 2.22
C LYS A 108 -2.71 11.92 2.93
N ASN A 109 -1.75 12.58 3.58
CA ASN A 109 -2.02 13.84 4.27
C ASN A 109 -2.45 14.92 3.28
N LEU A 110 -1.72 15.13 2.18
CA LEU A 110 -2.11 16.06 1.10
C LEU A 110 -3.50 15.71 0.55
N LEU A 111 -3.72 14.42 0.31
CA LEU A 111 -4.98 13.71 0.13
C LEU A 111 -6.10 14.31 0.98
N LEU A 112 -6.01 14.07 2.28
CA LEU A 112 -7.06 14.30 3.26
C LEU A 112 -7.37 15.77 3.54
N PHE A 113 -6.45 16.70 3.26
CA PHE A 113 -6.65 18.13 3.50
C PHE A 113 -7.26 18.91 2.32
N ILE A 114 -7.45 18.27 1.16
CA ILE A 114 -8.16 18.83 -0.02
C ILE A 114 -9.62 18.39 -0.01
#